data_AF-A0A924Y339-F1
#
_entry.id   AF-A0A924Y339-F1
#
_cell.length_a   1.000
_cell.length_b   1.000
_cell.length_c   1.000
_cell.angle_alpha   90.00
_cell.angle_beta   90.00
_cell.angle_gamma   90.00
#
_symmetry.space_group_name_H-M   'P 1'
#
loop_
_entity.id
_entity.type
_entity.pdbx_description
1 polymer ?
#
loop_
_entity_poly.entity_id
_entity_poly.type
_entity_poly.pdbx_seq_one_letter_code
_entity_poly.pdbx_strand_id
1 'polypeptide(L)'
;MAPPQTSPAPAVGLHGSMMADLLTGIRQAILSGQYPAGTWLPTERELARDFAVARRAVRRAIDILSEEGLVVSRPRFRPVVSSLSAKPFSLPSAAPLPLPGQLDYSHASVPQGNNAGSRLVALVMWHGDPEEQGVTAQQRIFWGMNRRLAQDGFHGVFLDLGGPIHPDQENVDRAKKDLRFSSETENAEREATYLRYALEYGFAGIVFYAYAYRRNRELIQEVARRIPIVLIDRMVPGIQADYVGVDNYRAQYEATKHVLSFGHQRVLFVTSVEAINTVQDRVEGYRQAMADGPDGPLPENILTAPGRWTEIEWLIFKSLFRLPHEQRPTAILCVNDHIAINVCRRLLDLGLSVPEDVALCGFDDNISVLPNDISLTTVAQPFEQIGITAAETFLARSSEISLPPRHIELPARLVIRASTSSADTLPPSEDWNRPLIKSTLT
;
A
#
# COMPACT_ATOMS: atom_id res chain seq x y z
N MET A 1 19.36 -44.18 -29.75
CA MET A 1 19.15 -42.76 -29.37
C MET A 1 19.63 -42.59 -27.94
N ALA A 2 20.74 -41.90 -27.75
CA ALA A 2 21.30 -41.61 -26.42
C ALA A 2 20.50 -40.46 -25.77
N PRO A 3 20.32 -40.44 -24.44
CA PRO A 3 19.66 -39.35 -23.76
C PRO A 3 20.54 -38.08 -23.80
N PRO A 4 19.95 -36.88 -23.77
CA PRO A 4 20.71 -35.64 -23.78
C PRO A 4 21.48 -35.50 -22.47
N GLN A 5 22.80 -35.27 -22.58
CA GLN A 5 23.66 -34.96 -21.46
C GLN A 5 23.31 -33.57 -20.93
N THR A 6 22.83 -33.51 -19.69
CA THR A 6 22.65 -32.25 -18.94
C THR A 6 24.02 -31.82 -18.41
N SER A 7 24.56 -30.71 -18.91
CA SER A 7 25.75 -30.07 -18.33
C SER A 7 25.48 -29.65 -16.88
N PRO A 8 26.46 -29.79 -15.97
CA PRO A 8 26.33 -29.30 -14.60
C PRO A 8 26.33 -27.76 -14.59
N ALA A 9 25.44 -27.19 -13.77
CA ALA A 9 25.40 -25.75 -13.53
C ALA A 9 26.73 -25.28 -12.89
N PRO A 10 27.22 -24.08 -13.24
CA PRO A 10 28.42 -23.54 -12.61
C PRO A 10 28.16 -23.30 -11.13
N ALA A 11 29.09 -23.73 -10.28
CA ALA A 11 29.06 -23.48 -8.85
C ALA A 11 29.21 -21.97 -8.59
N VAL A 12 28.09 -21.29 -8.35
CA VAL A 12 28.07 -19.90 -7.88
C VAL A 12 28.39 -19.90 -6.39
N GLY A 13 29.38 -19.10 -6.01
CA GLY A 13 29.93 -19.02 -4.67
C GLY A 13 28.90 -18.67 -3.60
N LEU A 14 29.03 -19.35 -2.46
CA LEU A 14 28.26 -19.16 -1.24
C LEU A 14 28.49 -17.75 -0.68
N HIS A 15 27.40 -16.98 -0.46
CA HIS A 15 27.09 -16.20 0.75
C HIS A 15 25.70 -15.53 0.58
N GLY A 16 24.66 -16.32 0.86
CA GLY A 16 23.24 -15.96 0.86
C GLY A 16 22.43 -17.10 1.51
N SER A 17 21.20 -16.85 1.95
CA SER A 17 20.33 -17.92 2.49
C SER A 17 20.14 -19.02 1.44
N MET A 18 20.45 -20.28 1.77
CA MET A 18 20.34 -21.43 0.84
C MET A 18 18.98 -21.56 0.11
N MET A 19 17.91 -20.99 0.66
CA MET A 19 16.58 -20.93 0.01
C MET A 19 16.52 -19.87 -1.12
N ALA A 20 17.18 -18.73 -0.93
CA ALA A 20 17.25 -17.67 -1.94
C ALA A 20 18.05 -18.12 -3.17
N ASP A 21 19.13 -18.86 -2.96
CA ASP A 21 19.96 -19.41 -4.04
C ASP A 21 19.18 -20.45 -4.87
N LEU A 22 18.41 -21.31 -4.18
CA LEU A 22 17.53 -22.30 -4.80
C LEU A 22 16.42 -21.64 -5.65
N LEU A 23 15.72 -20.64 -5.11
CA LEU A 23 14.68 -19.90 -5.83
C LEU A 23 15.24 -19.16 -7.04
N THR A 24 16.37 -18.47 -6.85
CA THR A 24 17.02 -17.69 -7.91
C THR A 24 17.51 -18.60 -9.03
N GLY A 25 18.13 -19.73 -8.70
CA GLY A 25 18.64 -20.68 -9.69
C GLY A 25 17.54 -21.34 -10.53
N ILE A 26 16.44 -21.79 -9.91
CA ILE A 26 15.32 -22.38 -10.66
C ILE A 26 14.63 -21.30 -11.51
N ARG A 27 14.45 -20.08 -10.98
CA ARG A 27 13.85 -18.95 -11.72
C ARG A 27 14.67 -18.59 -12.95
N GLN A 28 15.99 -18.46 -12.81
CA GLN A 28 16.87 -18.17 -13.94
C GLN A 28 16.86 -19.28 -15.00
N ALA A 29 16.83 -20.55 -14.60
CA ALA A 29 16.73 -21.66 -15.53
C ALA A 29 15.40 -21.68 -16.32
N ILE A 30 14.29 -21.25 -15.70
CA ILE A 30 13.01 -21.06 -16.40
C ILE A 30 13.11 -19.89 -17.40
N LEU A 31 13.57 -18.72 -16.93
CA LEU A 31 13.59 -17.49 -17.74
C LEU A 31 14.60 -17.55 -18.89
N SER A 32 15.72 -18.24 -18.72
CA SER A 32 16.72 -18.47 -19.78
C SER A 32 16.29 -19.52 -20.80
N GLY A 33 15.15 -20.20 -20.59
CA GLY A 33 14.65 -21.26 -21.46
C GLY A 33 15.34 -22.62 -21.26
N GLN A 34 16.19 -22.78 -20.25
CA GLN A 34 16.78 -24.07 -19.87
C GLN A 34 15.69 -25.07 -19.43
N TYR A 35 14.60 -24.57 -18.81
CA TYR A 35 13.36 -25.32 -18.60
C TYR A 35 12.25 -24.70 -19.48
N PRO A 36 12.00 -25.24 -20.69
CA PRO A 36 11.04 -24.66 -21.62
C PRO A 36 9.62 -24.68 -21.06
N ALA A 37 8.82 -23.66 -21.42
CA ALA A 37 7.41 -23.59 -21.07
C ALA A 37 6.66 -24.87 -21.51
N GLY A 38 5.77 -25.37 -20.64
CA GLY A 38 5.02 -26.61 -20.86
C GLY A 38 5.80 -27.90 -20.59
N THR A 39 7.07 -27.82 -20.17
CA THR A 39 7.86 -29.01 -19.78
C THR A 39 7.86 -29.24 -18.27
N TRP A 40 8.13 -30.47 -17.85
CA TRP A 40 8.23 -30.81 -16.44
C TRP A 40 9.54 -30.27 -15.85
N LEU A 41 9.48 -29.62 -14.69
CA LEU A 41 10.67 -29.32 -13.91
C LEU A 41 11.39 -30.62 -13.49
N PRO A 42 12.72 -30.61 -13.29
CA PRO A 42 13.44 -31.74 -12.71
C PRO A 42 12.81 -32.20 -11.39
N THR A 43 12.97 -33.48 -11.05
CA THR A 43 12.34 -34.05 -9.85
C THR A 43 12.85 -33.36 -8.59
N GLU A 44 12.06 -33.38 -7.51
CA GLU A 44 12.49 -32.84 -6.20
C GLU A 44 13.85 -33.38 -5.76
N ARG A 45 14.17 -34.63 -6.12
CA ARG A 45 15.42 -35.30 -5.76
C ARG A 45 16.60 -34.80 -6.59
N GLU A 46 16.38 -34.51 -7.86
CA GLU A 46 17.39 -33.93 -8.75
C GLU A 46 17.70 -32.50 -8.32
N LEU A 47 16.68 -31.65 -8.14
CA LEU A 47 16.85 -30.28 -7.66
C LEU A 47 17.52 -30.24 -6.27
N ALA A 48 17.13 -31.13 -5.36
CA ALA A 48 17.76 -31.20 -4.04
C ALA A 48 19.26 -31.53 -4.12
N ARG A 49 19.66 -32.39 -5.06
CA ARG A 49 21.06 -32.74 -5.29
C ARG A 49 21.81 -31.59 -5.96
N ASP A 50 21.23 -31.00 -7.00
CA ASP A 50 21.89 -30.01 -7.84
C ASP A 50 22.13 -28.70 -7.07
N PHE A 51 21.27 -28.37 -6.10
CA PHE A 51 21.41 -27.21 -5.22
C PHE A 51 21.93 -27.55 -3.81
N ALA A 52 22.30 -28.80 -3.54
CA ALA A 52 22.78 -29.27 -2.23
C ALA A 52 21.86 -28.90 -1.03
N VAL A 53 20.54 -29.00 -1.23
CA VAL A 53 19.50 -28.63 -0.25
C VAL A 53 18.62 -29.83 0.14
N ALA A 54 17.95 -29.76 1.28
CA ALA A 54 16.97 -30.78 1.66
C ALA A 54 15.73 -30.73 0.75
N ARG A 55 15.13 -31.89 0.43
CA ARG A 55 13.92 -32.00 -0.42
C ARG A 55 12.74 -31.12 0.04
N ARG A 56 12.60 -30.92 1.35
CA ARG A 56 11.59 -30.02 1.95
C ARG A 56 11.79 -28.54 1.59
N ALA A 57 13.02 -28.12 1.29
CA ALA A 57 13.31 -26.77 0.80
C ALA A 57 12.91 -26.63 -0.67
N VAL A 58 13.18 -27.65 -1.48
CA VAL A 58 12.72 -27.71 -2.88
C VAL A 58 11.20 -27.65 -2.98
N ARG A 59 10.47 -28.37 -2.11
CA ARG A 59 9.01 -28.30 -2.06
C ARG A 59 8.51 -26.88 -1.81
N ARG A 60 9.02 -26.24 -0.75
CA ARG A 60 8.70 -24.84 -0.45
C ARG A 60 9.06 -23.89 -1.59
N ALA A 61 10.19 -24.10 -2.26
CA ALA A 61 10.58 -23.29 -3.41
C ALA A 61 9.62 -23.46 -4.60
N ILE A 62 9.16 -24.70 -4.86
CA ILE A 62 8.15 -24.98 -5.89
C ILE A 62 6.80 -24.32 -5.54
N ASP A 63 6.40 -24.32 -4.26
CA ASP A 63 5.17 -23.66 -3.82
C ASP A 63 5.24 -22.15 -4.09
N ILE A 64 6.35 -21.50 -3.71
CA ILE A 64 6.61 -20.07 -3.98
C ILE A 64 6.63 -19.79 -5.49
N LEU A 65 7.34 -20.60 -6.29
CA LEU A 65 7.37 -20.44 -7.75
C LEU A 65 6.00 -20.70 -8.42
N SER A 66 5.12 -21.45 -7.75
CA SER A 66 3.74 -21.67 -8.17
C SER A 66 2.85 -20.49 -7.85
N GLU A 67 3.05 -19.82 -6.71
CA GLU A 67 2.40 -18.55 -6.36
C GLU A 67 2.84 -17.42 -7.32
N GLU A 68 4.11 -17.42 -7.74
CA GLU A 68 4.66 -16.50 -8.75
C GLU A 68 4.16 -16.79 -10.19
N GLY A 69 3.41 -17.88 -10.39
CA GLY A 69 2.86 -18.25 -11.70
C GLY A 69 3.88 -18.76 -12.72
N LEU A 70 5.13 -18.99 -12.30
CA LEU A 70 6.22 -19.54 -13.13
C LEU A 70 6.10 -21.05 -13.31
N VAL A 71 5.44 -21.72 -12.36
CA VAL A 71 5.26 -23.17 -12.34
C VAL A 71 3.81 -23.48 -11.99
N VAL A 72 3.26 -24.55 -12.55
CA VAL A 72 1.94 -25.07 -12.20
C VAL A 72 2.12 -26.40 -11.48
N SER A 73 1.77 -26.43 -10.20
CA SER A 73 1.78 -27.64 -9.36
C SER A 73 0.39 -28.28 -9.29
N ARG A 74 0.30 -29.58 -9.56
CA ARG A 74 -0.93 -30.37 -9.38
C ARG A 74 -0.67 -31.53 -8.40
N PRO A 75 -1.63 -31.88 -7.52
CA PRO A 75 -1.46 -33.00 -6.61
C PRO A 75 -1.06 -34.28 -7.34
N ARG A 76 0.04 -34.91 -6.92
CA ARG A 76 0.61 -36.16 -7.48
C ARG A 76 1.23 -36.06 -8.88
N PHE A 77 1.35 -34.86 -9.44
CA PHE A 77 2.06 -34.64 -10.71
C PHE A 77 3.35 -33.85 -10.45
N ARG A 78 4.35 -34.02 -11.33
CA ARG A 78 5.53 -33.15 -11.31
C ARG A 78 5.10 -31.71 -11.64
N PRO A 79 5.76 -30.69 -11.11
CA PRO A 79 5.43 -29.31 -11.49
C PRO A 79 5.80 -29.06 -12.97
N VAL A 80 4.96 -28.30 -13.67
CA VAL A 80 5.15 -27.94 -15.10
C VAL A 80 5.50 -26.47 -15.19
N VAL A 81 6.49 -26.10 -16.02
CA VAL A 81 6.80 -24.69 -16.28
C VAL A 81 5.59 -24.05 -16.98
N SER A 82 5.09 -22.95 -16.41
CA SER A 82 3.88 -22.27 -16.87
C SER A 82 4.02 -21.82 -18.33
N SER A 83 2.92 -21.93 -19.09
CA SER A 83 2.84 -21.52 -20.50
C SER A 83 2.33 -20.10 -20.69
N LEU A 84 2.28 -19.27 -19.62
CA LEU A 84 1.99 -17.84 -19.76
C LEU A 84 2.98 -17.26 -20.76
N SER A 85 2.45 -16.98 -21.94
CA SER A 85 3.19 -16.60 -23.12
C SER A 85 3.84 -15.25 -22.86
N ALA A 86 5.11 -15.26 -22.47
CA ALA A 86 6.04 -14.26 -22.94
C ALA A 86 6.18 -14.46 -24.46
N LYS A 87 5.16 -14.05 -25.23
CA LYS A 87 5.41 -13.66 -26.61
C LYS A 87 6.37 -12.48 -26.51
N PRO A 88 7.58 -12.55 -27.07
CA PRO A 88 8.44 -11.39 -27.11
C PRO A 88 7.71 -10.35 -27.95
N PHE A 89 7.13 -9.36 -27.28
CA PHE A 89 6.76 -8.12 -27.91
C PHE A 89 8.08 -7.51 -28.36
N SER A 90 8.38 -7.58 -29.65
CA SER A 90 9.43 -6.75 -30.22
C SER A 90 8.94 -5.32 -30.15
N LEU A 91 9.40 -4.60 -29.13
CA LEU A 91 9.37 -3.15 -29.11
C LEU A 91 9.92 -2.67 -30.47
N PRO A 92 9.30 -1.69 -31.14
CA PRO A 92 10.06 -0.91 -32.11
C PRO A 92 11.34 -0.46 -31.41
N SER A 93 12.49 -0.56 -32.08
CA SER A 93 13.80 -0.16 -31.54
C SER A 93 13.79 1.33 -31.20
N ALA A 94 13.20 1.67 -30.07
CA ALA A 94 13.46 2.89 -29.35
C ALA A 94 14.78 2.65 -28.63
N ALA A 95 15.67 3.64 -28.68
CA ALA A 95 16.85 3.66 -27.84
C ALA A 95 16.43 3.31 -26.39
N PRO A 96 17.25 2.55 -25.64
CA PRO A 96 16.93 2.22 -24.26
C PRO A 96 16.59 3.51 -23.52
N LEU A 97 15.38 3.53 -22.94
CA LEU A 97 14.92 4.66 -22.13
C LEU A 97 15.96 4.88 -21.02
N PRO A 98 16.56 6.08 -20.90
CA PRO A 98 17.42 6.41 -19.77
C PRO A 98 16.70 6.09 -18.46
N LEU A 99 17.39 5.40 -17.56
CA LEU A 99 16.89 5.22 -16.21
C LEU A 99 16.78 6.60 -15.53
N PRO A 100 15.72 6.87 -14.75
CA PRO A 100 15.60 8.11 -13.99
C PRO A 100 16.84 8.29 -13.11
N GLY A 101 17.67 9.30 -13.42
CA GLY A 101 18.94 9.54 -12.74
C GLY A 101 20.16 9.73 -13.65
N GLN A 102 20.09 9.38 -14.93
CA GLN A 102 21.13 9.70 -15.91
C GLN A 102 20.96 11.09 -16.57
N LEU A 103 20.01 11.89 -16.08
CA LEU A 103 19.61 13.15 -16.72
C LEU A 103 19.93 14.34 -15.80
N ASP A 104 20.63 15.33 -16.34
CA ASP A 104 20.81 16.64 -15.70
C ASP A 104 19.50 17.43 -15.78
N TYR A 105 18.78 17.46 -14.65
CA TYR A 105 17.46 18.07 -14.54
C TYR A 105 17.48 19.60 -14.39
N SER A 106 18.66 20.22 -14.41
CA SER A 106 18.79 21.68 -14.26
C SER A 106 18.45 22.47 -15.53
N HIS A 107 18.43 21.80 -16.70
CA HIS A 107 18.29 22.47 -18.00
C HIS A 107 17.39 21.78 -19.02
N ALA A 108 16.65 20.71 -18.67
CA ALA A 108 15.78 20.02 -19.61
C ALA A 108 14.55 20.88 -19.97
N SER A 109 14.57 21.45 -21.18
CA SER A 109 13.41 22.09 -21.79
C SER A 109 12.35 21.03 -22.13
N VAL A 110 11.27 21.00 -21.34
CA VAL A 110 10.16 20.06 -21.51
C VAL A 110 9.46 20.28 -22.88
N PRO A 111 9.34 19.26 -23.74
CA PRO A 111 8.72 19.39 -25.06
C PRO A 111 7.30 19.99 -25.01
N GLN A 112 6.95 20.81 -26.01
CA GLN A 112 5.64 21.50 -26.13
C GLN A 112 4.58 20.69 -26.91
N GLY A 113 4.77 19.38 -27.11
CA GLY A 113 3.89 18.56 -27.94
C GLY A 113 2.72 17.95 -27.17
N ASN A 114 1.51 18.04 -27.74
CA ASN A 114 0.35 17.27 -27.30
C ASN A 114 0.56 15.79 -27.71
N ASN A 115 0.68 14.86 -26.75
CA ASN A 115 1.03 13.44 -26.99
C ASN A 115 -0.15 12.60 -27.52
N ALA A 116 -0.89 13.12 -28.51
CA ALA A 116 -2.15 12.56 -28.99
C ALA A 116 -2.06 11.12 -29.55
N GLY A 117 -0.86 10.57 -29.75
CA GLY A 117 -0.63 9.20 -30.23
C GLY A 117 -0.24 8.18 -29.16
N SER A 118 0.07 8.63 -27.93
CA SER A 118 0.53 7.72 -26.88
C SER A 118 -0.61 6.90 -26.29
N ARG A 119 -0.29 5.66 -25.93
CA ARG A 119 -1.21 4.75 -25.23
C ARG A 119 -0.76 4.44 -23.81
N LEU A 120 0.26 5.13 -23.30
CA LEU A 120 0.78 4.91 -21.96
C LEU A 120 0.12 5.87 -20.96
N VAL A 121 -0.34 5.34 -19.83
CA VAL A 121 -0.89 6.12 -18.72
C VAL A 121 -0.13 5.77 -17.45
N ALA A 122 0.44 6.77 -16.78
CA ALA A 122 1.21 6.55 -15.58
C ALA A 122 0.29 6.43 -14.36
N LEU A 123 0.52 5.46 -13.48
CA LEU A 123 0.11 5.54 -12.09
C LEU A 123 1.33 5.89 -11.26
N VAL A 124 1.37 7.09 -10.70
CA VAL A 124 2.45 7.55 -9.83
C VAL A 124 1.98 7.42 -8.38
N MET A 125 2.49 6.40 -7.68
CA MET A 125 2.09 6.01 -6.33
C MET A 125 3.20 5.14 -5.68
N TRP A 126 3.14 4.96 -4.36
CA TRP A 126 3.97 3.96 -3.66
C TRP A 126 3.52 2.53 -3.95
N HIS A 127 4.42 1.56 -4.01
CA HIS A 127 4.08 0.15 -4.25
C HIS A 127 3.26 -0.52 -3.13
N GLY A 128 3.20 0.09 -1.94
CA GLY A 128 2.50 -0.44 -0.76
C GLY A 128 3.45 -0.94 0.33
N ASP A 129 2.90 -1.29 1.49
CA ASP A 129 3.69 -1.71 2.65
C ASP A 129 3.82 -3.24 2.74
N PRO A 130 5.02 -3.79 3.03
CA PRO A 130 5.21 -5.21 3.32
C PRO A 130 4.33 -5.79 4.46
N GLU A 131 3.80 -4.95 5.36
CA GLU A 131 2.88 -5.34 6.44
C GLU A 131 1.45 -5.60 5.95
N GLU A 132 1.10 -5.17 4.73
CA GLU A 132 -0.17 -5.51 4.09
C GLU A 132 -0.17 -7.00 3.74
N GLN A 133 -1.16 -7.74 4.26
CA GLN A 133 -1.28 -9.16 3.95
C GLN A 133 -1.92 -9.33 2.56
N GLY A 134 -1.16 -9.84 1.60
CA GLY A 134 -1.65 -10.14 0.24
C GLY A 134 -1.39 -9.00 -0.76
N VAL A 135 -2.38 -8.70 -1.59
CA VAL A 135 -2.28 -7.67 -2.65
C VAL A 135 -2.49 -6.29 -2.03
N THR A 136 -1.53 -5.39 -2.21
CA THR A 136 -1.57 -4.06 -1.57
C THR A 136 -2.71 -3.20 -2.10
N ALA A 137 -3.11 -2.17 -1.36
CA ALA A 137 -4.06 -1.15 -1.85
C ALA A 137 -3.67 -0.58 -3.21
N GLN A 138 -2.39 -0.29 -3.40
CA GLN A 138 -1.85 0.37 -4.58
C GLN A 138 -1.79 -0.59 -5.77
N GLN A 139 -1.49 -1.87 -5.53
CA GLN A 139 -1.60 -2.92 -6.54
C GLN A 139 -3.06 -3.13 -6.97
N ARG A 140 -4.04 -3.09 -6.06
CA ARG A 140 -5.48 -3.17 -6.39
C ARG A 140 -5.94 -1.98 -7.23
N ILE A 141 -5.52 -0.76 -6.88
CA ILE A 141 -5.76 0.45 -7.69
C ILE A 141 -5.18 0.27 -9.09
N PHE A 142 -3.91 -0.12 -9.20
CA PHE A 142 -3.26 -0.34 -10.49
C PHE A 142 -3.97 -1.40 -11.32
N TRP A 143 -4.39 -2.50 -10.68
CA TRP A 143 -5.10 -3.57 -11.36
C TRP A 143 -6.42 -3.09 -11.96
N GLY A 144 -7.25 -2.39 -11.18
CA GLY A 144 -8.50 -1.79 -11.65
C GLY A 144 -8.28 -0.79 -12.79
N MET A 145 -7.29 0.10 -12.63
CA MET A 145 -6.90 1.08 -13.64
C MET A 145 -6.49 0.40 -14.95
N ASN A 146 -5.53 -0.52 -14.90
CA ASN A 146 -4.97 -1.16 -16.08
C ASN A 146 -6.00 -2.03 -16.81
N ARG A 147 -6.87 -2.73 -16.06
CA ARG A 147 -7.97 -3.52 -16.62
C ARG A 147 -8.96 -2.65 -17.42
N ARG A 148 -9.28 -1.45 -16.92
CA ARG A 148 -10.17 -0.52 -17.62
C ARG A 148 -9.47 0.11 -18.82
N LEU A 149 -8.24 0.60 -18.67
CA LEU A 149 -7.46 1.20 -19.75
C LEU A 149 -7.27 0.26 -20.95
N ALA A 150 -7.02 -1.03 -20.69
CA ALA A 150 -6.82 -2.03 -21.73
C ALA A 150 -8.01 -2.19 -22.68
N GLN A 151 -9.24 -1.91 -22.22
CA GLN A 151 -10.45 -1.99 -23.04
C GLN A 151 -10.49 -0.92 -24.15
N ASP A 152 -9.79 0.20 -23.95
CA ASP A 152 -9.66 1.28 -24.93
C ASP A 152 -8.27 1.30 -25.60
N GLY A 153 -7.48 0.24 -25.40
CA GLY A 153 -6.15 0.11 -25.99
C GLY A 153 -5.10 1.04 -25.37
N PHE A 154 -5.27 1.40 -24.09
CA PHE A 154 -4.25 2.05 -23.27
C PHE A 154 -3.55 1.02 -22.36
N HIS A 155 -2.35 1.35 -21.90
CA HIS A 155 -1.52 0.54 -21.02
C HIS A 155 -1.11 1.36 -19.80
N GLY A 156 -1.40 0.83 -18.61
CA GLY A 156 -0.94 1.41 -17.36
C GLY A 156 0.55 1.12 -17.12
N VAL A 157 1.30 2.12 -16.65
CA VAL A 157 2.68 1.97 -16.17
C VAL A 157 2.73 2.43 -14.71
N PHE A 158 3.17 1.56 -13.82
CA PHE A 158 3.34 1.89 -12.41
C PHE A 158 4.70 2.57 -12.20
N LEU A 159 4.68 3.83 -11.77
CA LEU A 159 5.87 4.61 -11.44
C LEU A 159 5.97 4.68 -9.91
N ASP A 160 6.80 3.78 -9.35
CA ASP A 160 6.87 3.53 -7.92
C ASP A 160 7.70 4.59 -7.18
N LEU A 161 7.04 5.30 -6.26
CA LEU A 161 7.67 6.27 -5.36
C LEU A 161 8.55 5.61 -4.28
N GLY A 162 8.51 4.28 -4.11
CA GLY A 162 9.27 3.52 -3.13
C GLY A 162 10.70 3.13 -3.53
N GLY A 163 11.10 3.34 -4.79
CA GLY A 163 12.45 3.03 -5.27
C GLY A 163 13.52 4.02 -4.80
N PRO A 164 14.82 3.64 -4.87
CA PRO A 164 15.91 4.60 -4.70
C PRO A 164 15.79 5.73 -5.74
N ILE A 165 16.15 6.96 -5.35
CA ILE A 165 16.11 8.14 -6.24
C ILE A 165 17.05 7.92 -7.46
N HIS A 166 18.10 7.11 -7.28
CA HIS A 166 19.06 6.74 -8.31
C HIS A 166 19.39 5.24 -8.28
N PRO A 167 19.34 4.52 -9.42
CA PRO A 167 19.70 3.11 -9.49
C PRO A 167 21.20 2.81 -9.30
N ASP A 168 22.09 3.80 -9.46
CA ASP A 168 23.55 3.62 -9.37
C ASP A 168 24.14 3.76 -7.96
N GLN A 169 23.32 4.04 -6.94
CA GLN A 169 23.78 4.00 -5.55
C GLN A 169 23.76 2.55 -5.05
N GLU A 170 24.84 1.82 -5.35
CA GLU A 170 25.27 0.61 -4.64
C GLU A 170 25.46 0.93 -3.16
N ASN A 171 24.36 0.93 -2.42
CA ASN A 171 24.34 0.86 -0.97
C ASN A 171 23.02 0.21 -0.55
N VAL A 172 22.79 -0.98 -1.10
CA VAL A 172 21.68 -1.89 -0.74
C VAL A 172 21.63 -2.12 0.77
N ASP A 173 22.76 -1.98 1.48
CA ASP A 173 22.82 -2.11 2.95
C ASP A 173 22.51 -0.82 3.74
N ARG A 174 22.62 0.39 3.15
CA ARG A 174 22.05 1.62 3.76
C ARG A 174 20.59 1.84 3.39
N ALA A 175 20.15 1.29 2.26
CA ALA A 175 18.74 1.32 1.81
C ALA A 175 17.82 0.41 2.64
N LYS A 176 18.38 -0.45 3.52
CA LYS A 176 17.64 -1.14 4.59
C LYS A 176 17.18 -0.21 5.72
N LYS A 177 17.55 1.07 5.67
CA LYS A 177 16.93 2.11 6.52
C LYS A 177 15.57 2.40 5.89
N ASP A 178 14.53 1.75 6.42
CA ASP A 178 13.12 1.90 6.07
C ASP A 178 12.84 3.05 5.08
N LEU A 179 12.70 2.71 3.79
CA LEU A 179 12.17 3.60 2.74
C LEU A 179 10.78 4.17 3.09
N ARG A 180 10.14 3.62 4.14
CA ARG A 180 8.93 4.10 4.81
C ARG A 180 9.07 5.51 5.43
N PHE A 181 10.30 6.02 5.59
CA PHE A 181 10.60 7.28 6.28
C PHE A 181 11.47 8.25 5.47
N SER A 182 11.32 8.24 4.14
CA SER A 182 11.87 9.31 3.32
C SER A 182 11.29 10.66 3.78
N SER A 183 12.15 11.67 3.82
CA SER A 183 11.74 13.03 4.11
C SER A 183 10.75 13.54 3.06
N GLU A 184 9.92 14.52 3.42
CA GLU A 184 9.05 15.21 2.47
C GLU A 184 9.85 15.76 1.27
N THR A 185 11.12 16.12 1.48
CA THR A 185 12.06 16.51 0.43
C THR A 185 12.32 15.39 -0.58
N GLU A 186 12.71 14.21 -0.12
CA GLU A 186 13.01 13.07 -0.99
C GLU A 186 11.76 12.62 -1.75
N ASN A 187 10.59 12.65 -1.10
CA ASN A 187 9.32 12.32 -1.75
C ASN A 187 8.94 13.35 -2.81
N ALA A 188 9.16 14.64 -2.54
CA ALA A 188 8.97 15.68 -3.54
C ALA A 188 9.89 15.50 -4.75
N GLU A 189 11.15 15.14 -4.53
CA GLU A 189 12.11 14.90 -5.61
C GLU A 189 11.72 13.70 -6.49
N ARG A 190 11.25 12.60 -5.89
CA ARG A 190 10.75 11.41 -6.62
C ARG A 190 9.50 11.73 -7.44
N GLU A 191 8.52 12.39 -6.84
CA GLU A 191 7.33 12.86 -7.55
C GLU A 191 7.70 13.76 -8.72
N ALA A 192 8.56 14.75 -8.50
CA ALA A 192 8.98 15.67 -9.54
C ALA A 192 9.67 14.95 -10.70
N THR A 193 10.51 13.96 -10.37
CA THR A 193 11.17 13.10 -11.35
C THR A 193 10.15 12.37 -12.22
N TYR A 194 9.16 11.69 -11.62
CA TYR A 194 8.16 10.95 -12.40
C TYR A 194 7.17 11.83 -13.16
N LEU A 195 6.81 13.00 -12.62
CA LEU A 195 5.98 13.97 -13.34
C LEU A 195 6.71 14.49 -14.60
N ARG A 196 8.00 14.80 -14.49
CA ARG A 196 8.83 15.20 -15.65
C ARG A 196 9.04 14.06 -16.62
N TYR A 197 9.33 12.86 -16.10
CA TYR A 197 9.46 11.64 -16.90
C TYR A 197 8.20 11.39 -17.75
N ALA A 198 7.01 11.49 -17.15
CA ALA A 198 5.76 11.31 -17.89
C ALA A 198 5.61 12.32 -19.04
N LEU A 199 6.01 13.58 -18.85
CA LEU A 199 6.01 14.60 -19.90
C LEU A 199 7.05 14.31 -21.00
N GLU A 200 8.28 14.00 -20.62
CA GLU A 200 9.41 13.79 -21.53
C GLU A 200 9.21 12.54 -22.41
N TYR A 201 8.72 11.46 -21.84
CA TYR A 201 8.53 10.18 -22.53
C TYR A 201 7.15 9.98 -23.13
N GLY A 202 6.40 11.08 -23.26
CA GLY A 202 5.24 11.07 -24.13
C GLY A 202 4.01 10.40 -23.53
N PHE A 203 3.82 10.35 -22.21
CA PHE A 203 2.62 9.71 -21.64
C PHE A 203 1.34 10.44 -22.08
N ALA A 204 0.26 9.66 -22.24
CA ALA A 204 -1.06 10.18 -22.61
C ALA A 204 -1.76 10.86 -21.42
N GLY A 205 -1.38 10.49 -20.18
CA GLY A 205 -1.87 11.11 -18.95
C GLY A 205 -1.32 10.44 -17.71
N ILE A 206 -1.72 10.96 -16.55
CA ILE A 206 -1.23 10.54 -15.24
C ILE A 206 -2.42 10.35 -14.28
N VAL A 207 -2.47 9.20 -13.62
CA VAL A 207 -3.21 9.00 -12.37
C VAL A 207 -2.21 9.19 -11.23
N PHE A 208 -2.47 10.13 -10.33
CA PHE A 208 -1.45 10.65 -9.42
C PHE A 208 -1.89 10.67 -7.95
N TYR A 209 -1.10 10.02 -7.10
CA TYR A 209 -1.17 10.17 -5.66
C TYR A 209 -0.22 11.28 -5.20
N ALA A 210 -0.75 12.47 -4.92
CA ALA A 210 0.05 13.66 -4.62
C ALA A 210 0.50 13.71 -3.14
N TYR A 211 1.55 12.96 -2.79
CA TYR A 211 2.15 12.91 -1.47
C TYR A 211 2.76 14.25 -1.04
N ALA A 212 3.66 14.84 -1.84
CA ALA A 212 4.41 16.06 -1.53
C ALA A 212 3.82 17.30 -2.24
N TYR A 213 2.49 17.37 -2.29
CA TYR A 213 1.74 18.32 -3.09
C TYR A 213 2.11 19.80 -2.83
N ARG A 214 2.52 20.16 -1.61
CA ARG A 214 2.90 21.56 -1.28
C ARG A 214 4.10 22.00 -2.08
N ARG A 215 5.12 21.14 -2.18
CA ARG A 215 6.39 21.46 -2.84
C ARG A 215 6.31 21.32 -4.35
N ASN A 216 5.51 20.38 -4.84
CA ASN A 216 5.35 20.12 -6.27
C ASN A 216 4.14 20.82 -6.91
N ARG A 217 3.41 21.67 -6.18
CA ARG A 217 2.17 22.30 -6.65
C ARG A 217 2.30 22.94 -8.03
N GLU A 218 3.34 23.73 -8.25
CA GLU A 218 3.58 24.43 -9.52
C GLU A 218 3.86 23.46 -10.66
N LEU A 219 4.67 22.43 -10.41
CA LEU A 219 4.95 21.37 -11.38
C LEU A 219 3.70 20.56 -11.71
N ILE A 220 2.89 20.21 -10.70
CA ILE A 220 1.60 19.52 -10.90
C ILE A 220 0.68 20.39 -11.77
N GLN A 221 0.63 21.70 -11.51
CA GLN A 221 -0.14 22.64 -12.33
C GLN A 221 0.36 22.71 -13.78
N GLU A 222 1.67 22.70 -13.98
CA GLU A 222 2.30 22.70 -15.30
C GLU A 222 1.96 21.42 -16.07
N VAL A 223 2.11 20.26 -15.43
CA VAL A 223 1.79 18.95 -16.00
C VAL A 223 0.32 18.89 -16.39
N ALA A 224 -0.58 19.34 -15.50
CA ALA A 224 -2.03 19.37 -15.73
C ALA A 224 -2.46 20.21 -16.94
N ARG A 225 -1.65 21.20 -17.35
CA ARG A 225 -1.91 22.02 -18.55
C ARG A 225 -1.49 21.33 -19.84
N ARG A 226 -0.64 20.30 -19.77
CA ARG A 226 -0.04 19.63 -20.93
C ARG A 226 -0.66 18.28 -21.21
N ILE A 227 -0.95 17.51 -20.17
CA ILE A 227 -1.57 16.19 -20.28
C ILE A 227 -2.65 16.01 -19.19
N PRO A 228 -3.70 15.21 -19.45
CA PRO A 228 -4.68 14.83 -18.45
C PRO A 228 -4.04 14.30 -17.16
N ILE A 229 -4.47 14.84 -16.02
CA ILE A 229 -4.09 14.34 -14.70
C ILE A 229 -5.36 14.07 -13.88
N VAL A 230 -5.41 12.88 -13.28
CA VAL A 230 -6.44 12.47 -12.33
C VAL A 230 -5.78 12.27 -10.98
N LEU A 231 -6.14 13.12 -10.01
CA LEU A 231 -5.68 12.99 -8.64
C LEU A 231 -6.45 11.87 -7.94
N ILE A 232 -5.75 11.06 -7.15
CA ILE A 232 -6.37 10.02 -6.32
C ILE A 232 -6.03 10.22 -4.84
N ASP A 233 -7.02 9.97 -3.98
CA ASP A 233 -6.98 10.12 -2.51
C ASP A 233 -6.73 11.57 -2.05
N ARG A 234 -5.63 12.21 -2.48
CA ARG A 234 -5.21 13.56 -2.07
C ARG A 234 -5.54 14.61 -3.13
N MET A 235 -6.30 15.63 -2.73
CA MET A 235 -6.48 16.83 -3.54
C MET A 235 -5.26 17.75 -3.43
N VAL A 236 -4.99 18.51 -4.49
CA VAL A 236 -3.96 19.57 -4.49
C VAL A 236 -4.65 20.93 -4.52
N PRO A 237 -4.63 21.71 -3.42
CA PRO A 237 -5.36 22.98 -3.34
C PRO A 237 -5.03 23.96 -4.48
N GLY A 238 -6.07 24.49 -5.10
CA GLY A 238 -5.97 25.47 -6.19
C GLY A 238 -5.44 24.93 -7.51
N ILE A 239 -5.38 23.61 -7.69
CA ILE A 239 -5.16 22.97 -9.00
C ILE A 239 -6.52 22.54 -9.56
N GLN A 240 -6.77 22.87 -10.82
CA GLN A 240 -7.95 22.41 -11.56
C GLN A 240 -7.61 21.07 -12.23
N ALA A 241 -7.86 19.97 -11.52
CA ALA A 241 -7.62 18.60 -11.98
C ALA A 241 -8.82 17.72 -11.62
N ASP A 242 -9.04 16.66 -12.40
CA ASP A 242 -10.01 15.64 -12.03
C ASP A 242 -9.54 14.93 -10.75
N TYR A 243 -10.49 14.52 -9.91
CA TYR A 243 -10.24 13.85 -8.63
C TYR A 243 -11.14 12.63 -8.46
N VAL A 244 -10.55 11.54 -7.98
CA VAL A 244 -11.25 10.33 -7.57
C VAL A 244 -10.78 9.94 -6.17
N GLY A 245 -11.70 9.89 -5.22
CA GLY A 245 -11.43 9.55 -3.83
C GLY A 245 -12.54 8.74 -3.20
N VAL A 246 -12.58 8.77 -1.87
CA VAL A 246 -13.60 8.13 -1.04
C VAL A 246 -14.32 9.22 -0.24
N ASP A 247 -15.63 9.03 0.01
CA ASP A 247 -16.37 9.85 0.97
C ASP A 247 -15.90 9.52 2.39
N ASN A 248 -14.77 10.14 2.76
CA ASN A 248 -14.05 9.91 4.00
C ASN A 248 -14.84 10.38 5.22
N TYR A 249 -15.59 11.48 5.06
CA TYR A 249 -16.47 12.02 6.08
C TYR A 249 -17.54 11.00 6.46
N ARG A 250 -18.32 10.54 5.47
CA ARG A 250 -19.40 9.57 5.73
C ARG A 250 -18.84 8.27 6.25
N ALA A 251 -17.74 7.78 5.68
CA ALA A 251 -17.16 6.52 6.08
C ALA A 251 -16.68 6.52 7.55
N GLN A 252 -16.03 7.61 7.99
CA GLN A 252 -15.61 7.74 9.40
C GLN A 252 -16.79 8.02 10.33
N TYR A 253 -17.81 8.75 9.87
CA TYR A 253 -19.05 8.96 10.61
C TYR A 253 -19.73 7.62 10.93
N GLU A 254 -19.90 6.75 9.94
CA GLU A 254 -20.52 5.42 10.14
C GLU A 254 -19.67 4.51 11.03
N ALA A 255 -18.33 4.53 10.88
CA ALA A 255 -17.43 3.79 11.76
C ALA A 255 -17.54 4.24 13.23
N THR A 256 -17.65 5.55 13.46
CA THR A 256 -17.79 6.13 14.79
C THR A 256 -19.17 5.78 15.37
N LYS A 257 -20.24 5.88 14.56
CA LYS A 257 -21.59 5.46 14.96
C LYS A 257 -21.66 4.00 15.38
N HIS A 258 -20.97 3.11 14.68
CA HIS A 258 -20.89 1.70 15.05
C HIS A 258 -20.34 1.52 16.47
N VAL A 259 -19.23 2.18 16.79
CA VAL A 259 -18.63 2.14 18.14
C VAL A 259 -19.57 2.73 19.20
N LEU A 260 -20.22 3.86 18.90
CA LEU A 260 -21.21 4.48 19.81
C LEU A 260 -22.43 3.57 20.04
N SER A 261 -22.86 2.82 19.00
CA SER A 261 -24.00 1.89 19.10
C SER A 261 -23.74 0.71 20.04
N PHE A 262 -22.46 0.43 20.33
CA PHE A 262 -22.03 -0.52 21.35
C PHE A 262 -21.94 0.07 22.76
N GLY A 263 -22.40 1.32 22.97
CA GLY A 263 -22.45 1.96 24.28
C GLY A 263 -21.15 2.66 24.70
N HIS A 264 -20.13 2.69 23.84
CA HIS A 264 -18.92 3.44 24.14
C HIS A 264 -19.17 4.94 24.07
N GLN A 265 -18.93 5.67 25.16
CA GLN A 265 -18.99 7.14 25.19
C GLN A 265 -17.60 7.80 25.22
N ARG A 266 -16.57 7.07 25.67
CA ARG A 266 -15.19 7.56 25.79
C ARG A 266 -14.36 7.00 24.64
N VAL A 267 -14.53 7.65 23.50
CA VAL A 267 -13.96 7.20 22.23
C VAL A 267 -12.78 8.10 21.86
N LEU A 268 -11.58 7.53 21.77
CA LEU A 268 -10.38 8.24 21.30
C LEU A 268 -10.28 8.11 19.78
N PHE A 269 -10.13 9.22 19.07
CA PHE A 269 -9.71 9.20 17.66
C PHE A 269 -8.22 9.46 17.54
N VAL A 270 -7.50 8.50 16.97
CA VAL A 270 -6.06 8.62 16.72
C VAL A 270 -5.86 9.01 15.25
N THR A 271 -5.59 10.29 15.02
CA THR A 271 -5.46 10.90 13.69
C THR A 271 -4.01 11.16 13.30
N SER A 272 -3.72 11.64 12.08
CA SER A 272 -2.37 12.05 11.67
C SER A 272 -2.20 13.57 11.61
N VAL A 273 -0.94 14.04 11.63
CA VAL A 273 -0.59 15.47 11.44
C VAL A 273 -0.84 15.98 10.02
N GLU A 274 -1.24 15.12 9.10
CA GLU A 274 -1.34 15.48 7.68
C GLU A 274 -2.52 16.42 7.42
N ALA A 275 -2.21 17.64 6.99
CA ALA A 275 -3.19 18.60 6.51
C ALA A 275 -3.59 18.30 5.06
N ILE A 276 -4.21 17.13 4.85
CA ILE A 276 -4.84 16.69 3.59
C ILE A 276 -6.34 16.47 3.80
N ASN A 277 -7.14 16.63 2.74
CA ASN A 277 -8.60 16.53 2.81
C ASN A 277 -9.05 15.20 3.40
N THR A 278 -8.53 14.06 2.93
CA THR A 278 -8.85 12.71 3.42
C THR A 278 -8.82 12.61 4.95
N VAL A 279 -7.76 13.13 5.58
CA VAL A 279 -7.58 13.08 7.04
C VAL A 279 -8.53 14.04 7.74
N GLN A 280 -8.72 15.25 7.22
CA GLN A 280 -9.63 16.23 7.81
C GLN A 280 -11.09 15.76 7.73
N ASP A 281 -11.50 15.17 6.60
CA ASP A 281 -12.84 14.62 6.40
C ASP A 281 -13.11 13.48 7.38
N ARG A 282 -12.14 12.59 7.61
CA ARG A 282 -12.25 11.55 8.66
C ARG A 282 -12.42 12.20 10.05
N VAL A 283 -11.57 13.16 10.41
CA VAL A 283 -11.69 13.86 11.70
C VAL A 283 -13.08 14.47 11.87
N GLU A 284 -13.62 15.10 10.82
CA GLU A 284 -14.92 15.75 10.87
C GLU A 284 -16.08 14.75 10.95
N GLY A 285 -15.98 13.61 10.25
CA GLY A 285 -16.93 12.51 10.37
C GLY A 285 -16.98 11.94 11.78
N TYR A 286 -15.82 11.79 12.44
CA TYR A 286 -15.73 11.41 13.85
C TYR A 286 -16.41 12.45 14.76
N ARG A 287 -16.06 13.74 14.61
CA ARG A 287 -16.64 14.80 15.45
C ARG A 287 -18.15 14.88 15.33
N GLN A 288 -18.67 14.81 14.11
CA GLN A 288 -20.12 14.85 13.90
C GLN A 288 -20.80 13.62 14.52
N ALA A 289 -20.24 12.41 14.35
CA ALA A 289 -20.84 11.22 14.95
C ALA A 289 -20.82 11.27 16.47
N MET A 290 -19.75 11.78 17.09
CA MET A 290 -19.69 12.00 18.54
C MET A 290 -20.74 13.01 19.00
N ALA A 291 -20.92 14.11 18.28
CA ALA A 291 -21.94 15.13 18.59
C ALA A 291 -23.37 14.60 18.44
N ASP A 292 -23.61 13.72 17.46
CA ASP A 292 -24.90 13.05 17.23
C ASP A 292 -25.16 11.89 18.20
N GLY A 293 -24.14 11.47 18.97
CA GLY A 293 -24.20 10.34 19.87
C GLY A 293 -25.08 10.58 21.11
N PRO A 294 -25.51 9.52 21.81
CA PRO A 294 -26.25 9.65 23.07
C PRO A 294 -25.44 10.48 24.08
N ASP A 295 -26.07 11.47 24.69
CA ASP A 295 -25.47 12.41 25.67
C ASP A 295 -24.37 13.36 25.12
N GLY A 296 -24.18 13.43 23.79
CA GLY A 296 -23.25 14.35 23.13
C GLY A 296 -21.80 14.27 23.68
N PRO A 297 -21.16 13.09 23.70
CA PRO A 297 -19.83 12.92 24.28
C PRO A 297 -18.79 13.86 23.64
N LEU A 298 -17.78 14.23 24.43
CA LEU A 298 -16.80 15.24 24.06
C LEU A 298 -16.12 14.90 22.70
N PRO A 299 -16.32 15.69 21.64
CA PRO A 299 -15.74 15.45 20.32
C PRO A 299 -14.23 15.74 20.25
N GLU A 300 -13.62 16.13 21.38
CA GLU A 300 -12.24 16.59 21.47
C GLU A 300 -11.24 15.51 21.94
N ASN A 301 -11.68 14.26 22.08
CA ASN A 301 -10.80 13.13 22.39
C ASN A 301 -10.02 12.70 21.13
N ILE A 302 -9.13 13.57 20.65
CA ILE A 302 -8.32 13.37 19.45
C ILE A 302 -6.85 13.38 19.85
N LEU A 303 -6.13 12.33 19.49
CA LEU A 303 -4.68 12.26 19.60
C LEU A 303 -4.07 12.29 18.21
N THR A 304 -3.26 13.32 17.94
CA THR A 304 -2.58 13.47 16.66
C THR A 304 -1.25 12.72 16.67
N ALA A 305 -1.18 11.70 15.82
CA ALA A 305 0.00 10.94 15.46
C ALA A 305 0.84 11.65 14.39
N PRO A 306 2.10 12.02 14.65
CA PRO A 306 3.05 12.20 13.57
C PRO A 306 3.26 10.86 12.84
N GLY A 307 3.60 10.90 11.54
CA GLY A 307 3.86 9.70 10.73
C GLY A 307 4.91 8.75 11.34
N ARG A 308 5.74 9.28 12.26
CA ARG A 308 6.50 8.50 13.24
C ARG A 308 6.15 8.96 14.64
N TRP A 309 5.55 8.08 15.42
CA TRP A 309 5.41 8.31 16.86
C TRP A 309 6.78 8.21 17.51
N THR A 310 7.19 9.28 18.15
CA THR A 310 8.34 9.26 19.05
C THR A 310 7.89 8.71 20.40
N GLU A 311 8.85 8.52 21.31
CA GLU A 311 8.53 8.16 22.69
C GLU A 311 7.61 9.17 23.37
N ILE A 312 7.61 10.45 22.94
CA ILE A 312 6.75 11.48 23.53
C ILE A 312 5.28 11.20 23.24
N GLU A 313 4.89 10.93 21.99
CA GLU A 313 3.50 10.63 21.65
C GLU A 313 3.04 9.33 22.32
N TRP A 314 3.92 8.34 22.42
CA TRP A 314 3.61 7.12 23.18
C TRP A 314 3.46 7.37 24.67
N LEU A 315 4.22 8.30 25.26
CA LEU A 315 4.03 8.69 26.66
C LEU A 315 2.68 9.37 26.88
N ILE A 316 2.24 10.22 25.95
CA ILE A 316 0.90 10.84 25.98
C ILE A 316 -0.18 9.77 25.87
N PHE A 317 -0.07 8.85 24.90
CA PHE A 317 -1.01 7.74 24.78
C PHE A 317 -1.07 6.89 26.05
N LYS A 318 0.09 6.52 26.62
CA LYS A 318 0.17 5.77 27.88
C LYS A 318 -0.45 6.51 29.06
N SER A 319 -0.41 7.85 29.07
CA SER A 319 -1.00 8.64 30.17
C SER A 319 -2.54 8.62 30.14
N LEU A 320 -3.16 8.50 28.96
CA LEU A 320 -4.62 8.36 28.82
C LEU A 320 -5.15 7.12 29.58
N PHE A 321 -4.38 6.03 29.59
CA PHE A 321 -4.72 4.80 30.30
C PHE A 321 -4.32 4.80 31.79
N ARG A 322 -3.71 5.89 32.26
CA ARG A 322 -3.45 6.14 33.70
C ARG A 322 -4.50 7.05 34.34
N LEU A 323 -5.42 7.62 33.56
CA LEU A 323 -6.55 8.41 34.07
C LEU A 323 -7.44 7.56 35.01
N PRO A 324 -8.32 8.17 35.82
CA PRO A 324 -9.40 7.45 36.50
C PRO A 324 -10.23 6.63 35.50
N HIS A 325 -10.76 5.48 35.93
CA HIS A 325 -11.48 4.56 35.05
C HIS A 325 -12.60 5.25 34.26
N GLU A 326 -13.32 6.16 34.90
CA GLU A 326 -14.44 6.92 34.33
C GLU A 326 -14.00 7.92 33.23
N GLN A 327 -12.70 8.14 33.07
CA GLN A 327 -12.11 9.07 32.10
C GLN A 327 -11.28 8.36 31.02
N ARG A 328 -10.97 7.07 31.19
CA ARG A 328 -10.17 6.30 30.23
C ARG A 328 -10.96 6.05 28.94
N PRO A 329 -10.31 6.13 27.77
CA PRO A 329 -10.91 5.65 26.53
C PRO A 329 -11.25 4.17 26.62
N THR A 330 -12.46 3.82 26.20
CA THR A 330 -12.95 2.43 26.10
C THR A 330 -12.98 1.92 24.66
N ALA A 331 -12.86 2.84 23.71
CA ALA A 331 -12.75 2.52 22.30
C ALA A 331 -11.78 3.49 21.63
N ILE A 332 -11.10 3.00 20.60
CA ILE A 332 -10.19 3.78 19.78
C ILE A 332 -10.55 3.58 18.31
N LEU A 333 -10.73 4.69 17.58
CA LEU A 333 -10.75 4.67 16.12
C LEU A 333 -9.43 5.24 15.63
N CYS A 334 -8.80 4.55 14.68
CA CYS A 334 -7.55 4.95 14.08
C CYS A 334 -7.79 5.47 12.67
N VAL A 335 -7.07 6.52 12.28
CA VAL A 335 -7.18 7.10 10.93
C VAL A 335 -6.83 6.10 9.84
N ASN A 336 -6.03 5.07 10.12
CA ASN A 336 -5.80 3.93 9.25
C ASN A 336 -5.38 2.68 10.03
N ASP A 337 -5.32 1.55 9.34
CA ASP A 337 -5.00 0.24 9.88
C ASP A 337 -3.55 0.13 10.40
N HIS A 338 -2.59 0.84 9.79
CA HIS A 338 -1.19 0.85 10.26
C HIS A 338 -1.07 1.50 11.65
N ILE A 339 -1.81 2.58 11.89
CA ILE A 339 -1.92 3.17 13.23
C ILE A 339 -2.64 2.20 14.17
N ALA A 340 -3.68 1.50 13.72
CA ALA A 340 -4.38 0.51 14.55
C ALA A 340 -3.46 -0.62 15.04
N ILE A 341 -2.59 -1.18 14.17
CA ILE A 341 -1.58 -2.16 14.60
C ILE A 341 -0.70 -1.59 15.72
N ASN A 342 -0.17 -0.38 15.53
CA ASN A 342 0.76 0.22 16.48
C ASN A 342 0.09 0.53 17.82
N VAL A 343 -1.16 1.00 17.79
CA VAL A 343 -2.01 1.18 18.97
C VAL A 343 -2.24 -0.16 19.68
N CYS A 344 -2.58 -1.22 18.95
CA CYS A 344 -2.77 -2.55 19.54
C CYS A 344 -1.50 -3.06 20.24
N ARG A 345 -0.33 -2.96 19.61
CA ARG A 345 0.97 -3.31 20.24
C ARG A 345 1.15 -2.56 21.57
N ARG A 346 0.83 -1.26 21.59
CA ARG A 346 1.00 -0.45 22.79
C ARG A 346 -0.02 -0.74 23.88
N LEU A 347 -1.25 -1.12 23.54
CA LEU A 347 -2.23 -1.62 24.50
C LEU A 347 -1.74 -2.92 25.15
N LEU A 348 -1.22 -3.85 24.35
CA LEU A 348 -0.64 -5.09 24.85
C LEU A 348 0.56 -4.86 25.77
N ASP A 349 1.44 -3.89 25.45
CA ASP A 349 2.55 -3.48 26.34
C ASP A 349 2.05 -2.97 27.71
N LEU A 350 0.83 -2.41 27.75
CA LEU A 350 0.17 -1.96 28.98
C LEU A 350 -0.58 -3.11 29.69
N GLY A 351 -0.61 -4.30 29.11
CA GLY A 351 -1.39 -5.43 29.62
C GLY A 351 -2.89 -5.31 29.33
N LEU A 352 -3.29 -4.48 28.37
CA LEU A 352 -4.67 -4.30 27.93
C LEU A 352 -4.94 -5.12 26.67
N SER A 353 -6.11 -5.74 26.61
CA SER A 353 -6.56 -6.61 25.52
C SER A 353 -7.54 -5.88 24.60
N VAL A 354 -7.45 -6.19 23.30
CA VAL A 354 -8.44 -5.80 22.30
C VAL A 354 -9.23 -7.06 21.92
N PRO A 355 -10.57 -7.08 21.99
CA PRO A 355 -11.47 -5.97 22.31
C PRO A 355 -11.88 -5.87 23.80
N GLU A 356 -11.40 -6.75 24.68
CA GLU A 356 -11.97 -6.95 26.03
C GLU A 356 -11.80 -5.75 26.95
N ASP A 357 -10.68 -5.03 26.84
CA ASP A 357 -10.44 -3.81 27.60
C ASP A 357 -10.72 -2.58 26.74
N VAL A 358 -10.30 -2.62 25.47
CA VAL A 358 -10.43 -1.48 24.55
C VAL A 358 -10.87 -1.96 23.17
N ALA A 359 -12.04 -1.50 22.71
CA ALA A 359 -12.45 -1.70 21.32
C ALA A 359 -11.55 -0.91 20.37
N LEU A 360 -11.23 -1.48 19.21
CA LEU A 360 -10.33 -0.88 18.23
C LEU A 360 -10.92 -0.97 16.82
N CYS A 361 -10.95 0.15 16.10
CA CYS A 361 -11.37 0.22 14.71
C CYS A 361 -10.29 0.89 13.86
N GLY A 362 -9.95 0.29 12.72
CA GLY A 362 -9.05 0.86 11.72
C GLY A 362 -9.77 1.56 10.56
N PHE A 363 -8.99 1.83 9.52
CA PHE A 363 -9.46 2.34 8.23
C PHE A 363 -8.50 1.83 7.13
N ASP A 364 -9.05 1.55 5.95
CA ASP A 364 -8.42 1.10 4.70
C ASP A 364 -8.72 -0.37 4.35
N ASP A 365 -8.83 -1.26 5.34
CA ASP A 365 -8.90 -2.71 5.15
C ASP A 365 -7.67 -3.28 4.41
N ASN A 366 -6.51 -2.82 4.85
CA ASN A 366 -5.20 -3.28 4.42
C ASN A 366 -4.61 -4.32 5.38
N ILE A 367 -5.06 -4.30 6.64
CA ILE A 367 -4.66 -5.26 7.67
C ILE A 367 -5.90 -5.95 8.22
N SER A 368 -5.95 -7.27 8.04
CA SER A 368 -7.10 -8.07 8.49
C SER A 368 -6.98 -8.55 9.94
N VAL A 369 -5.76 -8.69 10.48
CA VAL A 369 -5.50 -9.31 11.78
C VAL A 369 -4.49 -8.49 12.58
N LEU A 370 -4.79 -8.27 13.86
CA LEU A 370 -3.96 -7.56 14.83
C LEU A 370 -2.91 -8.48 15.49
N PRO A 371 -1.89 -7.94 16.17
CA PRO A 371 -0.84 -8.73 16.84
C PRO A 371 -1.30 -9.78 17.86
N ASN A 372 -2.54 -9.72 18.33
CA ASN A 372 -3.15 -10.69 19.25
C ASN A 372 -4.10 -11.68 18.55
N ASP A 373 -3.94 -11.88 17.23
CA ASP A 373 -4.76 -12.75 16.39
C ASP A 373 -6.25 -12.36 16.31
N ILE A 374 -6.59 -11.13 16.68
CA ILE A 374 -7.95 -10.59 16.58
C ILE A 374 -8.15 -9.93 15.22
N SER A 375 -9.27 -10.25 14.60
CA SER A 375 -9.63 -9.66 13.30
C SER A 375 -10.08 -8.20 13.46
N LEU A 376 -9.45 -7.30 12.70
CA LEU A 376 -9.64 -5.86 12.82
C LEU A 376 -10.96 -5.40 12.17
N THR A 377 -11.87 -4.82 12.95
CA THR A 377 -12.97 -3.99 12.42
C THR A 377 -12.36 -2.75 11.76
N THR A 378 -12.74 -2.46 10.53
CA THR A 378 -12.11 -1.38 9.73
C THR A 378 -13.04 -0.91 8.63
N VAL A 379 -12.80 0.29 8.10
CA VAL A 379 -13.47 0.79 6.90
C VAL A 379 -12.73 0.30 5.67
N ALA A 380 -13.35 -0.52 4.84
CA ALA A 380 -12.79 -0.99 3.58
C ALA A 380 -13.00 0.03 2.45
N GLN A 381 -11.90 0.54 1.92
CA GLN A 381 -11.91 1.38 0.72
C GLN A 381 -12.07 0.52 -0.55
N PRO A 382 -12.79 1.00 -1.57
CA PRO A 382 -13.00 0.26 -2.81
C PRO A 382 -11.82 0.47 -3.79
N PHE A 383 -10.61 0.08 -3.40
CA PHE A 383 -9.36 0.40 -4.13
C PHE A 383 -9.35 0.03 -5.62
N GLU A 384 -9.86 -1.15 -5.99
CA GLU A 384 -9.98 -1.52 -7.40
C GLU A 384 -10.92 -0.55 -8.15
N GLN A 385 -12.05 -0.20 -7.53
CA GLN A 385 -13.01 0.73 -8.13
C GLN A 385 -12.44 2.15 -8.23
N ILE A 386 -11.59 2.58 -7.29
CA ILE A 386 -10.83 3.85 -7.41
C ILE A 386 -10.00 3.81 -8.69
N GLY A 387 -9.26 2.73 -8.94
CA GLY A 387 -8.48 2.53 -10.16
C GLY A 387 -9.32 2.56 -11.43
N ILE A 388 -10.44 1.82 -11.47
CA ILE A 388 -11.38 1.80 -12.59
C ILE A 388 -11.92 3.20 -12.88
N THR A 389 -12.40 3.88 -11.84
CA THR A 389 -13.02 5.21 -11.94
C THR A 389 -12.00 6.27 -12.35
N ALA A 390 -10.75 6.17 -11.88
CA ALA A 390 -9.67 7.05 -12.30
C ALA A 390 -9.35 6.85 -13.79
N ALA A 391 -9.30 5.61 -14.28
CA ALA A 391 -9.11 5.32 -15.70
C ALA A 391 -10.28 5.84 -16.56
N GLU A 392 -11.53 5.65 -16.14
CA GLU A 392 -12.71 6.19 -16.82
C GLU A 392 -12.69 7.71 -16.90
N THR A 393 -12.29 8.35 -15.81
CA THR A 393 -12.17 9.81 -15.72
C THR A 393 -11.08 10.32 -16.65
N PHE A 394 -9.93 9.64 -16.68
CA PHE A 394 -8.86 9.91 -17.63
C PHE A 394 -9.32 9.76 -19.09
N LEU A 395 -10.01 8.67 -19.43
CA LEU A 395 -10.46 8.40 -20.80
C LEU A 395 -11.48 9.45 -21.28
N ALA A 396 -12.41 9.86 -20.41
CA ALA A 396 -13.34 10.95 -20.70
C ALA A 396 -12.60 12.27 -20.95
N ARG A 397 -11.66 12.63 -20.07
CA ARG A 397 -10.81 13.83 -20.20
C ARG A 397 -9.95 13.82 -21.45
N SER A 398 -9.39 12.66 -21.79
CA SER A 398 -8.54 12.48 -22.97
C SER A 398 -9.34 12.63 -24.27
N SER A 399 -10.62 12.25 -24.25
CA SER A 399 -11.54 12.43 -25.37
C SER A 399 -12.00 13.89 -25.51
N GLU A 400 -12.22 14.58 -24.39
CA GLU A 400 -12.64 15.99 -24.37
C GLU A 400 -11.91 16.78 -23.28
N ILE A 401 -10.82 17.45 -23.69
CA ILE A 401 -9.94 18.19 -22.78
C ILE A 401 -10.69 19.37 -22.09
N SER A 402 -11.69 19.96 -22.76
CA SER A 402 -12.44 21.13 -22.32
C SER A 402 -13.47 20.89 -21.22
N LEU A 403 -13.69 19.64 -20.77
CA LEU A 403 -14.65 19.35 -19.71
C LEU A 403 -14.33 20.13 -18.42
N PRO A 404 -15.30 20.46 -17.56
CA PRO A 404 -14.97 20.91 -16.20
C PRO A 404 -14.26 19.79 -15.42
N PRO A 405 -13.33 20.09 -14.49
CA PRO A 405 -12.77 19.08 -13.59
C PRO A 405 -13.87 18.37 -12.81
N ARG A 406 -13.78 17.05 -12.73
CA ARG A 406 -14.72 16.20 -11.99
C ARG A 406 -14.19 15.92 -10.60
N HIS A 407 -15.08 15.90 -9.63
CA HIS A 407 -14.81 15.42 -8.27
C HIS A 407 -15.71 14.21 -8.04
N ILE A 408 -15.12 13.03 -7.87
CA ILE A 408 -15.85 11.78 -7.67
C ILE A 408 -15.40 11.15 -6.35
N GLU A 409 -16.35 10.98 -5.43
CA GLU A 409 -16.13 10.25 -4.17
C GLU A 409 -16.90 8.94 -4.20
N LEU A 410 -16.19 7.85 -3.93
CA LEU A 410 -16.75 6.51 -3.88
C LEU A 410 -17.15 6.15 -2.45
N PRO A 411 -18.22 5.37 -2.25
CA PRO A 411 -18.59 4.88 -0.93
C PRO A 411 -17.57 3.86 -0.43
N ALA A 412 -17.12 4.01 0.82
CA ALA A 412 -16.43 2.95 1.56
C ALA A 412 -17.41 2.26 2.52
N ARG A 413 -17.08 1.03 2.93
CA ARG A 413 -17.96 0.21 3.78
C ARG A 413 -17.27 -0.13 5.09
N LEU A 414 -18.00 -0.09 6.19
CA LEU A 414 -17.52 -0.65 7.45
C LEU A 414 -17.54 -2.18 7.38
N VAL A 415 -16.41 -2.81 7.68
CA VAL A 415 -16.26 -4.25 7.81
C VAL A 415 -16.13 -4.57 9.29
N ILE A 416 -17.21 -5.09 9.87
CA ILE A 416 -17.28 -5.44 11.30
C ILE A 416 -16.61 -6.80 11.52
N ARG A 417 -15.64 -6.83 12.45
CA ARG A 417 -14.90 -8.03 12.85
C ARG A 417 -14.78 -8.09 14.37
N ALA A 418 -13.81 -8.84 14.90
CA ALA A 418 -13.70 -9.17 16.31
C ALA A 418 -13.08 -8.07 17.20
N SER A 419 -12.46 -7.03 16.64
CA SER A 419 -11.77 -5.99 17.44
C SER A 419 -12.68 -4.92 18.04
N THR A 420 -14.00 -4.98 17.80
CA THR A 420 -14.99 -4.12 18.46
C THR A 420 -15.99 -4.97 19.23
N SER A 421 -16.26 -4.62 20.49
CA SER A 421 -17.16 -5.33 21.42
C SER A 421 -18.15 -4.34 22.06
N SER A 422 -19.10 -4.86 22.86
CA SER A 422 -20.01 -4.02 23.64
C SER A 422 -19.29 -3.38 24.83
N ALA A 423 -19.59 -2.12 25.13
CA ALA A 423 -19.11 -1.45 26.35
C ALA A 423 -19.56 -2.17 27.62
N ASP A 424 -20.69 -2.88 27.59
CA ASP A 424 -21.21 -3.66 28.73
C ASP A 424 -20.37 -4.91 29.04
N THR A 425 -19.53 -5.34 28.09
CA THR A 425 -18.64 -6.51 28.26
C THR A 425 -17.28 -6.14 28.84
N LEU A 426 -17.01 -4.84 29.03
CA LEU A 426 -15.77 -4.37 29.65
C LEU A 426 -15.74 -4.73 31.14
N PRO A 427 -14.57 -5.08 31.71
CA PRO A 427 -14.47 -5.39 33.12
C PRO A 427 -14.94 -4.20 33.97
N PRO A 428 -15.59 -4.44 35.13
CA PRO A 428 -15.96 -3.37 36.06
C PRO A 428 -14.71 -2.66 36.60
N SER A 429 -14.85 -1.39 37.00
CA SER A 429 -13.73 -0.50 37.38
C SER A 429 -12.76 -1.06 38.43
N GLU A 430 -13.22 -1.97 39.28
CA GLU A 430 -12.43 -2.64 40.31
C GLU A 430 -11.40 -3.66 39.73
N ASP A 431 -11.70 -4.28 38.59
CA ASP A 431 -10.81 -5.23 37.90
C ASP A 431 -9.68 -4.55 37.11
N TRP A 432 -9.87 -3.27 36.78
CA TRP A 432 -8.89 -2.44 36.05
C TRP A 432 -7.77 -1.88 36.91
N ASN A 433 -7.84 -2.09 38.23
CA ASN A 433 -6.77 -1.81 39.19
C ASN A 433 -5.76 -2.97 39.29
N ARG A 434 -5.86 -3.99 38.42
CA ARG A 434 -4.72 -4.88 38.19
C ARG A 434 -3.49 -4.01 37.91
N PRO A 435 -2.39 -4.18 38.65
CA PRO A 435 -1.20 -3.41 38.36
C PRO A 435 -0.84 -3.66 36.89
N LEU A 436 -0.86 -2.61 36.05
CA LEU A 436 -0.28 -2.62 34.70
C LEU A 436 1.07 -3.34 34.88
N ILE A 437 1.17 -4.55 34.33
CA ILE A 437 2.22 -5.49 34.73
C ILE A 437 3.55 -4.75 34.64
N LYS A 438 4.32 -4.77 35.75
CA LYS A 438 5.66 -4.17 35.83
C LYS A 438 6.43 -4.60 34.58
N SER A 439 6.73 -3.65 33.69
CA SER A 439 7.73 -3.90 32.66
C SER A 439 9.03 -4.19 33.39
N THR A 440 9.45 -5.45 33.39
CA THR A 440 10.82 -5.83 33.68
C THR A 440 11.68 -5.24 32.56
N LEU A 441 12.06 -3.97 32.72
CA LEU A 441 13.26 -3.42 32.12
C LEU A 441 14.41 -3.77 33.07
N THR A 442 15.08 -4.88 32.78
CA THR A 442 16.50 -5.09 33.06
C THR A 442 17.25 -5.02 31.75
#